data_AF-A0A2T0K8X6-F1
#
_entry.id   AF-A0A2T0K8X6-F1
#
_cell.length_a   1.000
_cell.length_b   1.000
_cell.length_c   1.000
_cell.angle_alpha   90.00
_cell.angle_beta   90.00
_cell.angle_gamma   90.00
#
_symmetry.space_group_name_H-M   'P 1'
#
loop_
_entity.id
_entity.type
_entity.pdbx_description
1 polymer ?
#
loop_
_entity_poly.entity_id
_entity_poly.type
_entity_poly.pdbx_seq_one_letter_code
_entity_poly.pdbx_strand_id
1 'polypeptide(L)'
;MSRRVPGIVLFVLSLPLLLLGITAWREADRETGVRAWQLEQSRTVADPAERERFVGYAESTQWRIDDAEYNRTMLLAAGAAGMAGGVVVLATARRRREFEPAEVKATGAVGTAAPRFTACEACGRQISVAATACPQCGHPHRPEPVAVKATPPEPVDATRRAFYATLIALGLGSAMVIYTVLFDSLSETVLVRISPLWIFPIVFGYYGLVAQRMQARLQETHLDTVSDQLLDVIKESHWLGRVFAFLLYAPFLLVKSRQPWVTALVGSLIWAIALALFFSVIFPTL
;
A
#
# COMPACT_ATOMS: atom_id res chain seq x y z
N MET A 1 -3.59 9.64 -19.72
CA MET A 1 -4.09 9.03 -18.45
C MET A 1 -3.85 7.53 -18.47
N SER A 2 -3.06 7.04 -17.51
CA SER A 2 -2.50 5.68 -17.48
C SER A 2 -3.54 4.64 -17.05
N ARG A 3 -4.13 3.90 -18.01
CA ARG A 3 -4.99 2.72 -17.76
C ARG A 3 -4.19 1.46 -17.34
N ARG A 4 -2.94 1.61 -16.87
CA ARG A 4 -2.01 0.49 -16.62
C ARG A 4 -2.10 -0.10 -15.21
N VAL A 5 -2.66 0.64 -14.25
CA VAL A 5 -2.78 0.24 -12.84
C VAL A 5 -3.85 -0.84 -12.53
N PRO A 6 -4.98 -0.99 -13.26
CA PRO A 6 -6.08 -1.84 -12.79
C PRO A 6 -5.77 -3.35 -12.81
N GLY A 7 -4.94 -3.83 -13.73
CA GLY A 7 -4.70 -5.27 -13.91
C GLY A 7 -3.86 -5.91 -12.79
N ILE A 8 -2.74 -5.26 -12.42
CA ILE A 8 -1.89 -5.73 -11.31
C ILE A 8 -2.66 -5.68 -9.99
N VAL A 9 -3.48 -4.65 -9.81
CA VAL A 9 -4.27 -4.43 -8.60
C VAL A 9 -5.32 -5.52 -8.43
N LEU A 10 -6.07 -5.85 -9.49
CA LEU A 10 -7.02 -6.97 -9.47
C LEU A 10 -6.35 -8.32 -9.16
N PHE A 11 -5.16 -8.55 -9.71
CA PHE A 11 -4.39 -9.76 -9.45
C PHE A 11 -3.88 -9.85 -8.00
N VAL A 12 -3.36 -8.74 -7.45
CA VAL A 12 -2.89 -8.71 -6.06
C VAL A 12 -4.05 -8.80 -5.07
N LEU A 13 -5.20 -8.19 -5.39
CA LEU A 13 -6.44 -8.27 -4.58
C LEU A 13 -7.05 -9.66 -4.52
N SER A 14 -6.82 -10.49 -5.52
CA SER A 14 -7.39 -11.85 -5.57
C SER A 14 -6.56 -12.87 -4.80
N LEU A 15 -5.28 -12.59 -4.52
CA LEU A 15 -4.40 -13.49 -3.79
C LEU A 15 -4.87 -13.77 -2.34
N PRO A 16 -5.24 -12.75 -1.53
CA PRO A 16 -5.77 -12.98 -0.18
C PRO A 16 -7.07 -13.79 -0.17
N LEU A 17 -7.97 -13.54 -1.14
CA LEU A 17 -9.23 -14.28 -1.26
C LEU A 17 -8.97 -15.77 -1.54
N LEU A 18 -7.97 -16.06 -2.38
CA LEU A 18 -7.52 -17.42 -2.66
C LEU A 18 -6.93 -18.10 -1.43
N LEU A 19 -6.08 -17.40 -0.69
CA LEU A 19 -5.49 -17.93 0.55
C LEU A 19 -6.56 -18.19 1.61
N LEU A 20 -7.55 -17.30 1.75
CA LEU A 20 -8.70 -17.51 2.64
C LEU A 20 -9.55 -18.71 2.23
N GLY A 21 -9.76 -18.91 0.92
CA GLY A 21 -10.43 -20.11 0.41
C GLY A 21 -9.68 -21.41 0.73
N ILE A 22 -8.34 -21.38 0.69
CA ILE A 22 -7.50 -22.54 1.05
C ILE A 22 -7.55 -22.81 2.57
N THR A 23 -7.55 -21.78 3.41
CA THR A 23 -7.66 -21.97 4.86
C THR A 23 -9.03 -22.52 5.26
N ALA A 24 -10.12 -22.01 4.65
CA ALA A 24 -11.47 -22.52 4.88
C ALA A 24 -11.59 -24.02 4.54
N TRP A 25 -10.89 -24.48 3.50
CA TRP A 25 -10.83 -25.91 3.16
C TRP A 25 -10.21 -26.78 4.26
N ARG A 26 -9.12 -26.32 4.89
CA ARG A 26 -8.49 -27.06 5.99
C ARG A 26 -9.37 -27.13 7.24
N GLU A 27 -10.13 -26.07 7.51
CA GLU A 27 -11.11 -26.04 8.60
C GLU A 27 -12.21 -27.09 8.36
N ALA A 28 -12.78 -27.11 7.15
CA ALA A 28 -13.81 -28.08 6.77
C ALA A 28 -13.32 -29.52 6.86
N ASP A 29 -12.09 -29.81 6.44
CA ASP A 29 -11.47 -31.15 6.53
C ASP A 29 -11.22 -31.59 7.98
N ARG A 30 -10.97 -30.65 8.89
CA ARG A 30 -10.88 -30.98 10.33
C ARG A 30 -12.27 -31.28 10.90
N GLU A 31 -13.28 -30.50 10.56
CA GLU A 31 -14.66 -30.66 11.05
C GLU A 31 -15.31 -31.96 10.54
N THR A 32 -14.99 -32.42 9.32
CA THR A 32 -15.47 -33.73 8.82
C THR A 32 -14.96 -34.89 9.67
N GLY A 33 -13.71 -34.82 10.15
CA GLY A 33 -13.16 -35.78 11.09
C GLY A 33 -13.88 -35.78 12.44
N VAL A 34 -14.21 -34.59 12.97
CA VAL A 34 -14.98 -34.44 14.22
C VAL A 34 -16.37 -35.04 14.07
N ARG A 35 -17.07 -34.75 12.97
CA ARG A 35 -18.39 -35.32 12.68
C ARG A 35 -18.36 -36.84 12.58
N ALA A 36 -17.39 -37.39 11.86
CA ALA A 36 -17.23 -38.84 11.74
C ALA A 36 -17.03 -39.52 13.10
N TRP A 37 -16.22 -38.92 13.97
CA TRP A 37 -16.03 -39.38 15.34
C TRP A 37 -17.32 -39.32 16.17
N GLN A 38 -18.09 -38.21 16.09
CA GLN A 38 -19.37 -38.06 16.80
C GLN A 38 -20.41 -39.12 16.37
N LEU A 39 -20.48 -39.40 15.07
CA LEU A 39 -21.37 -40.44 14.52
C LEU A 39 -20.94 -41.85 14.95
N GLU A 40 -19.65 -42.10 15.15
CA GLU A 40 -19.17 -43.38 15.65
C GLU A 40 -19.43 -43.54 17.16
N GLN A 41 -19.27 -42.46 17.94
CA GLN A 41 -19.65 -42.46 19.36
C GLN A 41 -21.15 -42.73 19.55
N SER A 42 -22.02 -42.14 18.72
CA SER A 42 -23.47 -42.36 18.84
C SER A 42 -23.87 -43.85 18.65
N ARG A 43 -23.12 -44.61 17.85
CA ARG A 43 -23.35 -46.05 17.64
C ARG A 43 -22.93 -46.91 18.82
N THR A 44 -21.92 -46.49 19.57
CA THR A 44 -21.31 -47.27 20.65
C THR A 44 -21.92 -46.97 22.03
N VAL A 45 -22.53 -45.80 22.20
CA VAL A 45 -23.19 -45.38 23.44
C VAL A 45 -24.48 -46.18 23.68
N ALA A 46 -24.61 -46.75 24.88
CA ALA A 46 -25.77 -47.54 25.28
C ALA A 46 -26.98 -46.69 25.69
N ASP A 47 -26.75 -45.52 26.31
CA ASP A 47 -27.81 -44.61 26.74
C ASP A 47 -28.47 -43.91 25.54
N PRO A 48 -29.79 -44.06 25.30
CA PRO A 48 -30.47 -43.42 24.20
C PRO A 48 -30.40 -41.89 24.25
N ALA A 49 -30.44 -41.27 25.45
CA ALA A 49 -30.42 -39.81 25.57
C ALA A 49 -29.04 -39.22 25.23
N GLU A 50 -27.96 -39.92 25.56
CA GLU A 50 -26.60 -39.54 25.16
C GLU A 50 -26.36 -39.79 23.67
N ARG A 51 -26.90 -40.89 23.11
CA ARG A 51 -26.88 -41.13 21.66
C ARG A 51 -27.53 -39.99 20.87
N GLU A 52 -28.71 -39.53 21.28
CA GLU A 52 -29.40 -38.40 20.63
C GLU A 52 -28.57 -37.12 20.70
N ARG A 53 -27.87 -36.86 21.81
CA ARG A 53 -26.96 -35.70 21.92
C ARG A 53 -25.81 -35.77 20.91
N PHE A 54 -25.16 -36.93 20.75
CA PHE A 54 -24.11 -37.09 19.74
C PHE A 54 -24.62 -36.90 18.31
N VAL A 55 -25.84 -37.36 18.01
CA VAL A 55 -26.48 -37.12 16.72
C VAL A 55 -26.74 -35.62 16.51
N GLY A 56 -27.28 -34.92 17.50
CA GLY A 56 -27.49 -33.47 17.44
C GLY A 56 -26.18 -32.68 17.26
N TYR A 57 -25.10 -33.09 17.92
CA TYR A 57 -23.77 -32.50 17.70
C TYR A 57 -23.24 -32.77 16.29
N ALA A 58 -23.46 -33.97 15.75
CA ALA A 58 -23.07 -34.30 14.38
C ALA A 58 -23.85 -33.50 13.33
N GLU A 59 -25.13 -33.22 13.57
CA GLU A 59 -25.95 -32.34 12.72
C GLU A 59 -25.49 -30.88 12.78
N SER A 60 -25.23 -30.34 13.98
CA SER A 60 -24.66 -29.00 14.14
C SER A 60 -23.29 -28.87 13.45
N THR A 61 -22.46 -29.91 13.54
CA THR A 61 -21.15 -29.96 12.88
C THR A 61 -21.32 -30.03 11.35
N GLN A 62 -22.32 -30.76 10.83
CA GLN A 62 -22.64 -30.78 9.40
C GLN A 62 -22.96 -29.37 8.89
N TRP A 63 -23.78 -28.60 9.61
CA TRP A 63 -24.11 -27.23 9.20
C TRP A 63 -22.87 -26.33 9.09
N ARG A 64 -21.91 -26.47 10.01
CA ARG A 64 -20.62 -25.75 9.93
C ARG A 64 -19.77 -26.18 8.73
N ILE A 65 -19.77 -27.48 8.39
CA ILE A 65 -19.07 -28.00 7.22
C ILE A 65 -19.68 -27.41 5.94
N ASP A 66 -21.01 -27.41 5.84
CA ASP A 66 -21.74 -26.89 4.67
C ASP A 66 -21.49 -25.38 4.49
N ASP A 67 -21.51 -24.60 5.58
CA ASP A 67 -21.21 -23.16 5.54
C ASP A 67 -19.74 -22.88 5.16
N ALA A 68 -18.80 -23.66 5.70
CA ALA A 68 -17.39 -23.56 5.31
C ALA A 68 -17.17 -23.92 3.82
N GLU A 69 -17.89 -24.91 3.29
CA GLU A 69 -17.82 -25.30 1.88
C GLU A 69 -18.43 -24.23 0.96
N TYR A 70 -19.56 -23.62 1.36
CA TYR A 70 -20.16 -22.48 0.66
C TYR A 70 -19.20 -21.29 0.61
N ASN A 71 -18.67 -20.87 1.76
CA ASN A 71 -17.73 -19.76 1.88
C ASN A 71 -16.45 -20.01 1.08
N ARG A 72 -15.92 -21.23 1.13
CA ARG A 72 -14.78 -21.66 0.29
C ARG A 72 -15.11 -21.47 -1.19
N THR A 73 -16.24 -21.98 -1.66
CA THR A 73 -16.61 -21.94 -3.08
C THR A 73 -16.74 -20.48 -3.55
N MET A 74 -17.38 -19.64 -2.74
CA MET A 74 -17.53 -18.22 -3.04
C MET A 74 -16.17 -17.49 -3.06
N LEU A 75 -15.30 -17.72 -2.07
CA LEU A 75 -13.97 -17.10 -2.00
C LEU A 75 -13.06 -17.53 -3.15
N LEU A 76 -13.06 -18.81 -3.48
CA LEU A 76 -12.29 -19.35 -4.62
C LEU A 76 -12.82 -18.79 -5.95
N ALA A 77 -14.15 -18.71 -6.12
CA ALA A 77 -14.75 -18.13 -7.31
C ALA A 77 -14.40 -16.64 -7.45
N ALA A 78 -14.49 -15.87 -6.36
CA ALA A 78 -14.12 -14.45 -6.34
C ALA A 78 -12.62 -14.25 -6.62
N GLY A 79 -11.76 -15.05 -5.99
CA GLY A 79 -10.31 -15.04 -6.23
C GLY A 79 -9.97 -15.39 -7.68
N ALA A 80 -10.56 -16.46 -8.22
CA ALA A 80 -10.35 -16.87 -9.61
C ALA A 80 -10.83 -15.81 -10.60
N ALA A 81 -12.01 -15.22 -10.39
CA ALA A 81 -12.54 -14.14 -11.22
C ALA A 81 -11.64 -12.90 -11.18
N GLY A 82 -11.15 -12.51 -10.00
CA GLY A 82 -10.22 -11.40 -9.83
C GLY A 82 -8.87 -11.64 -10.54
N MET A 83 -8.31 -12.85 -10.44
CA MET A 83 -7.09 -13.20 -11.16
C MET A 83 -7.30 -13.20 -12.67
N ALA A 84 -8.38 -13.81 -13.16
CA ALA A 84 -8.71 -13.85 -14.58
C ALA A 84 -8.90 -12.43 -15.14
N GLY A 85 -9.63 -11.57 -14.44
CA GLY A 85 -9.80 -10.16 -14.78
C GLY A 85 -8.47 -9.40 -14.81
N GLY A 86 -7.60 -9.63 -13.80
CA GLY A 86 -6.26 -9.05 -13.75
C GLY A 86 -5.40 -9.46 -14.96
N VAL A 87 -5.40 -10.75 -15.31
CA VAL A 87 -4.65 -11.29 -16.46
C VAL A 87 -5.18 -10.73 -17.78
N VAL A 88 -6.49 -10.64 -17.99
CA VAL A 88 -7.09 -10.07 -19.21
C VAL A 88 -6.70 -8.60 -19.37
N VAL A 89 -6.75 -7.82 -18.29
CA VAL A 89 -6.33 -6.41 -18.31
C VAL A 89 -4.83 -6.28 -18.62
N LEU A 90 -3.98 -7.15 -18.07
CA LEU A 90 -2.55 -7.17 -18.35
C LEU A 90 -2.25 -7.58 -19.81
N ALA A 91 -2.92 -8.60 -20.32
CA ALA A 91 -2.74 -9.11 -21.68
C ALA A 91 -3.19 -8.08 -22.73
N THR A 92 -4.34 -7.43 -22.51
CA THR A 92 -4.84 -6.36 -23.39
C THR A 92 -3.93 -5.13 -23.35
N ALA A 93 -3.41 -4.76 -22.18
CA ALA A 93 -2.43 -3.68 -22.06
C ALA A 93 -1.10 -3.99 -22.77
N ARG A 94 -0.68 -5.26 -22.79
CA ARG A 94 0.52 -5.72 -23.53
C ARG A 94 0.30 -5.63 -25.04
N ARG A 95 -0.81 -6.17 -25.56
CA ARG A 95 -1.14 -6.10 -27.00
C ARG A 95 -1.15 -4.66 -27.52
N ARG A 96 -1.66 -3.72 -26.73
CA ARG A 96 -1.69 -2.30 -27.13
C ARG A 96 -0.31 -1.70 -27.37
N ARG A 97 0.75 -2.20 -26.71
CA ARG A 97 2.13 -1.75 -26.94
C ARG A 97 2.74 -2.29 -28.22
N GLU A 98 2.30 -3.47 -28.66
CA GLU A 98 2.80 -4.10 -29.89
C GLU A 98 2.21 -3.44 -31.15
N PHE A 99 1.03 -2.82 -31.02
CA PHE A 99 0.34 -2.13 -32.12
C PHE A 99 0.52 -0.60 -32.15
N GLU A 100 1.13 0.01 -31.13
CA GLU A 100 1.57 1.40 -31.23
C GLU A 100 2.84 1.39 -32.10
N PRO A 101 2.80 1.92 -33.34
CA PRO A 101 4.01 1.99 -34.16
C PRO A 101 5.06 2.74 -33.36
N ALA A 102 6.28 2.21 -33.32
CA ALA A 102 7.40 2.81 -32.64
C ALA A 102 7.63 4.22 -33.22
N GLU A 103 6.95 5.20 -32.63
CA GLU A 103 7.30 6.60 -32.81
C GLU A 103 8.74 6.67 -32.34
N VAL A 104 9.64 6.96 -33.28
CA VAL A 104 11.06 7.11 -33.07
C VAL A 104 11.24 8.27 -32.11
N LYS A 105 11.12 7.99 -30.81
CA LYS A 105 11.62 8.84 -29.75
C LYS A 105 13.13 8.80 -29.93
N ALA A 106 13.63 9.77 -30.68
CA ALA A 106 15.01 10.16 -30.67
C ALA A 106 15.47 10.12 -29.21
N THR A 107 16.29 9.13 -28.91
CA THR A 107 17.02 8.98 -27.66
C THR A 107 18.00 10.13 -27.60
N GLY A 108 17.49 11.32 -27.30
CA GLY A 108 18.27 12.37 -26.68
C GLY A 108 18.68 11.83 -25.32
N ALA A 109 19.85 11.20 -25.28
CA ALA A 109 20.54 10.90 -24.04
C ALA A 109 20.41 12.13 -23.14
N VAL A 110 19.91 11.92 -21.92
CA VAL A 110 19.96 12.90 -20.86
C VAL A 110 21.43 13.12 -20.55
N GLY A 111 22.07 13.95 -21.35
CA GLY A 111 23.26 14.65 -20.91
C GLY A 111 22.78 15.48 -19.73
N THR A 112 23.31 15.19 -18.54
CA THR A 112 23.61 16.24 -17.57
C THR A 112 24.09 17.44 -18.37
N ALA A 113 23.23 18.44 -18.54
CA ALA A 113 23.55 19.60 -19.33
C ALA A 113 24.80 20.19 -18.69
N ALA A 114 25.94 20.03 -19.36
CA ALA A 114 27.19 20.55 -18.87
C ALA A 114 26.95 22.03 -18.55
N PRO A 115 27.36 22.52 -17.37
CA PRO A 115 27.15 23.90 -16.99
C PRO A 115 27.67 24.78 -18.13
N ARG A 116 26.76 25.55 -18.74
CA ARG A 116 27.12 26.47 -19.81
C ARG A 116 27.86 27.63 -19.18
N PHE A 117 29.11 27.79 -19.57
CA PHE A 117 29.93 28.92 -19.14
C PHE A 117 30.03 29.94 -20.27
N THR A 118 30.03 31.21 -19.90
CA THR A 118 30.30 32.35 -20.78
C THR A 118 31.48 33.14 -20.22
N ALA A 119 32.28 33.77 -21.08
CA ALA A 119 33.40 34.58 -20.64
C ALA A 119 32.89 35.94 -20.12
N CYS A 120 33.38 36.36 -18.96
CA CYS A 120 33.12 37.71 -18.46
C CYS A 120 33.75 38.75 -19.39
N GLU A 121 32.96 39.72 -19.85
CA GLU A 121 33.42 40.77 -20.78
C GLU A 121 34.58 41.61 -20.24
N ALA A 122 34.68 41.78 -18.92
CA ALA A 122 35.71 42.62 -18.30
C ALA A 122 37.03 41.87 -18.03
N CYS A 123 36.99 40.60 -17.64
CA CYS A 123 38.18 39.87 -17.18
C CYS A 123 38.45 38.55 -17.93
N GLY A 124 37.59 38.16 -18.86
CA GLY A 124 37.72 36.93 -19.64
C GLY A 124 37.46 35.63 -18.88
N ARG A 125 37.18 35.68 -17.57
CA ARG A 125 36.95 34.47 -16.76
C ARG A 125 35.65 33.78 -17.16
N GLN A 126 35.66 32.44 -17.27
CA GLN A 126 34.46 31.66 -17.49
C GLN A 126 33.55 31.68 -16.26
N ILE A 127 32.33 32.17 -16.44
CA ILE A 127 31.28 32.30 -15.42
C ILE A 127 30.03 31.57 -15.88
N SER A 128 29.22 31.08 -14.94
CA SER A 128 27.93 30.45 -15.28
C SER A 128 27.05 31.45 -16.01
N VAL A 129 26.35 31.03 -17.08
CA VAL A 129 25.36 31.87 -17.78
C VAL A 129 24.22 32.36 -16.87
N ALA A 130 24.01 31.71 -15.71
CA ALA A 130 23.04 32.12 -14.70
C ALA A 130 23.59 33.15 -13.68
N ALA A 131 24.89 33.47 -13.71
CA ALA A 131 25.48 34.44 -12.78
C ALA A 131 25.06 35.87 -13.13
N THR A 132 24.68 36.64 -12.11
CA THR A 132 24.31 38.06 -12.24
C THR A 132 25.52 39.00 -12.15
N ALA A 133 26.66 38.50 -11.65
CA ALA A 133 27.93 39.22 -11.63
C ALA A 133 29.11 38.24 -11.69
N CYS A 134 30.25 38.69 -12.21
CA CYS A 134 31.47 37.90 -12.19
C CYS A 134 32.02 37.78 -10.76
N PRO A 135 32.26 36.56 -10.24
CA PRO A 135 32.75 36.37 -8.87
C PRO A 135 34.19 36.87 -8.65
N GLN A 136 34.94 37.17 -9.72
CA GLN A 136 36.32 37.64 -9.61
C GLN A 136 36.46 39.16 -9.70
N CYS A 137 35.76 39.82 -10.62
CA CYS A 137 35.89 41.27 -10.82
C CYS A 137 34.64 42.08 -10.46
N GLY A 138 33.53 41.42 -10.10
CA GLY A 138 32.27 42.08 -9.76
C GLY A 138 31.53 42.70 -10.95
N HIS A 139 32.02 42.54 -12.18
CA HIS A 139 31.35 43.11 -13.36
C HIS A 139 29.93 42.52 -13.50
N PRO A 140 28.89 43.35 -13.63
CA PRO A 140 27.53 42.88 -13.80
C PRO A 140 27.42 42.07 -15.10
N HIS A 141 26.74 40.94 -15.02
CA HIS A 141 26.45 40.10 -16.17
C HIS A 141 24.93 40.05 -16.30
N ARG A 142 24.42 40.36 -17.50
CA ARG A 142 22.98 40.25 -17.76
C ARG A 142 22.70 38.79 -18.08
N PRO A 143 22.07 38.01 -17.17
CA PRO A 143 21.78 36.61 -17.45
C PRO A 143 20.91 36.55 -18.70
N GLU A 144 21.37 35.80 -19.69
CA GLU A 144 20.56 35.51 -20.87
C GLU A 144 19.35 34.71 -20.38
N PRO A 145 18.11 35.07 -20.75
CA PRO A 145 16.94 34.31 -20.34
C PRO A 145 17.07 32.93 -20.95
N VAL A 146 17.60 31.99 -20.17
CA VAL A 146 17.61 30.58 -20.53
C VAL A 146 16.14 30.25 -20.71
N ALA A 147 15.72 30.04 -21.96
CA ALA A 147 14.45 29.43 -22.27
C ALA A 147 14.53 28.02 -21.70
N VAL A 148 14.23 27.89 -20.41
CA VAL A 148 14.01 26.63 -19.76
C VAL A 148 12.80 26.08 -20.50
N LYS A 149 13.04 25.23 -21.50
CA LYS A 149 12.02 24.32 -22.00
C LYS A 149 11.59 23.57 -20.77
N ALA A 150 10.47 23.99 -20.18
CA ALA A 150 9.87 23.34 -19.03
C ALA A 150 9.58 21.90 -19.47
N THR A 151 10.52 21.01 -19.17
CA THR A 151 10.31 19.59 -19.35
C THR A 151 9.14 19.26 -18.43
N PRO A 152 8.01 18.78 -18.96
CA PRO A 152 6.89 18.39 -18.12
C PRO A 152 7.40 17.46 -17.04
N PRO A 153 7.00 17.64 -15.76
CA PRO A 153 7.46 16.78 -14.68
C PRO A 153 7.21 15.32 -15.09
N GLU A 154 8.27 14.51 -15.02
CA GLU A 154 8.20 13.14 -15.51
C GLU A 154 7.06 12.35 -14.84
N PRO A 155 6.42 11.41 -15.54
CA PRO A 155 5.27 10.63 -15.05
C PRO A 155 5.60 9.65 -13.91
N VAL A 156 6.84 9.62 -13.43
CA VAL A 156 7.31 8.72 -12.37
C VAL A 156 6.55 8.97 -11.06
N ASP A 157 6.24 10.23 -10.74
CA ASP A 157 5.51 10.58 -9.52
C ASP A 157 4.03 10.16 -9.57
N ALA A 158 3.39 10.28 -10.73
CA ALA A 158 2.00 9.87 -10.89
C ALA A 158 1.80 8.37 -10.68
N THR A 159 2.76 7.55 -11.14
CA THR A 159 2.72 6.09 -11.00
C THR A 159 2.88 5.66 -9.55
N ARG A 160 3.85 6.23 -8.84
CA ARG A 160 4.07 5.91 -7.41
C ARG A 160 2.91 6.42 -6.56
N ARG A 161 2.33 7.57 -6.88
CA ARG A 161 1.15 8.10 -6.19
C ARG A 161 -0.07 7.18 -6.36
N ALA A 162 -0.29 6.69 -7.59
CA ALA A 162 -1.35 5.73 -7.87
C ALA A 162 -1.15 4.41 -7.11
N PHE A 163 0.09 3.92 -7.01
CA PHE A 163 0.43 2.74 -6.21
C PHE A 163 0.00 2.90 -4.75
N TYR A 164 0.43 3.97 -4.08
CA TYR A 164 0.07 4.20 -2.68
C TYR A 164 -1.43 4.44 -2.47
N ALA A 165 -2.08 5.21 -3.35
CA ALA A 165 -3.53 5.40 -3.31
C ALA A 165 -4.28 4.07 -3.46
N THR A 166 -3.76 3.16 -4.27
CA THR A 166 -4.36 1.84 -4.44
C THR A 166 -4.18 0.95 -3.22
N LEU A 167 -3.04 1.01 -2.53
CA LEU A 167 -2.86 0.31 -1.26
C LEU A 167 -3.86 0.79 -0.20
N ILE A 168 -4.14 2.08 -0.14
CA ILE A 168 -5.18 2.62 0.75
C ILE A 168 -6.55 2.07 0.36
N ALA A 169 -6.91 2.14 -0.93
CA ALA A 169 -8.19 1.62 -1.41
C ALA A 169 -8.34 0.12 -1.15
N LEU A 170 -7.25 -0.65 -1.28
CA LEU A 170 -7.20 -2.08 -1.01
C LEU A 170 -7.40 -2.39 0.47
N GLY A 171 -6.73 -1.66 1.35
CA GLY A 171 -6.91 -1.81 2.79
C GLY A 171 -8.31 -1.39 3.25
N LEU A 172 -8.85 -0.28 2.73
CA LEU A 172 -10.23 0.14 3.04
C LEU A 172 -11.26 -0.84 2.47
N GLY A 173 -11.07 -1.34 1.25
CA GLY A 173 -11.95 -2.31 0.62
C GLY A 173 -11.95 -3.65 1.36
N SER A 174 -10.78 -4.13 1.79
CA SER A 174 -10.68 -5.35 2.61
C SER A 174 -11.34 -5.15 3.98
N ALA A 175 -11.12 -4.02 4.65
CA ALA A 175 -11.83 -3.69 5.88
C ALA A 175 -13.35 -3.69 5.67
N MET A 176 -13.85 -3.04 4.62
CA MET A 176 -15.28 -3.00 4.31
C MET A 176 -15.86 -4.40 4.12
N VAL A 177 -15.21 -5.27 3.32
CA VAL A 177 -15.67 -6.66 3.13
C VAL A 177 -15.65 -7.45 4.44
N ILE A 178 -14.60 -7.29 5.25
CA ILE A 178 -14.48 -7.97 6.54
C ILE A 178 -15.64 -7.55 7.46
N TYR A 179 -15.91 -6.25 7.58
CA TYR A 179 -16.92 -5.74 8.52
C TYR A 179 -18.36 -5.83 8.01
N THR A 180 -18.62 -5.91 6.70
CA THR A 180 -20.00 -5.98 6.18
C THR A 180 -20.43 -7.36 5.72
N VAL A 181 -19.50 -8.24 5.34
CA VAL A 181 -19.82 -9.57 4.79
C VAL A 181 -19.34 -10.68 5.70
N LEU A 182 -18.13 -10.58 6.23
CA LEU A 182 -17.50 -11.67 6.99
C LEU A 182 -17.67 -11.52 8.51
N PHE A 183 -18.21 -10.41 9.00
CA PHE A 183 -18.23 -10.07 10.43
C PHE A 183 -18.93 -11.14 11.27
N ASP A 184 -20.07 -11.67 10.82
CA ASP A 184 -20.84 -12.69 11.54
C ASP A 184 -20.16 -14.07 11.53
N SER A 185 -19.28 -14.32 10.56
CA SER A 185 -18.58 -15.61 10.39
C SER A 185 -17.22 -15.65 11.09
N LEU A 186 -16.68 -14.50 11.48
CA LEU A 186 -15.36 -14.39 12.10
C LEU A 186 -15.51 -14.23 13.62
N SER A 187 -14.78 -15.06 14.38
CA SER A 187 -14.66 -14.81 15.82
C SER A 187 -13.88 -13.52 16.08
N GLU A 188 -14.14 -12.88 17.22
CA GLU A 188 -13.43 -11.67 17.66
C GLU A 188 -11.90 -11.84 17.59
N THR A 189 -11.41 -13.01 18.02
CA THR A 189 -10.00 -13.39 17.94
C THR A 189 -9.46 -13.34 16.52
N VAL A 190 -10.19 -13.94 15.57
CA VAL A 190 -9.79 -13.97 14.16
C VAL A 190 -9.85 -12.57 13.56
N LEU A 191 -10.85 -11.77 13.92
CA LEU A 191 -11.00 -10.39 13.46
C LEU A 191 -9.79 -9.51 13.86
N VAL A 192 -9.36 -9.61 15.12
CA VAL A 192 -8.16 -8.91 15.62
C VAL A 192 -6.91 -9.43 14.91
N ARG A 193 -6.77 -10.75 14.75
CA ARG A 193 -5.60 -11.37 14.12
C ARG A 193 -5.46 -11.02 12.63
N ILE A 194 -6.57 -10.83 11.92
CA ILE A 194 -6.59 -10.41 10.51
C ILE A 194 -6.43 -8.89 10.38
N SER A 195 -6.65 -8.11 11.45
CA SER A 195 -6.60 -6.65 11.38
C SER A 195 -5.31 -6.04 10.78
N PRO A 196 -4.09 -6.59 11.02
CA PRO A 196 -2.88 -6.07 10.40
C PRO A 196 -2.90 -6.17 8.88
N LEU A 197 -3.62 -7.13 8.31
CA LEU A 197 -3.70 -7.37 6.86
C LEU A 197 -4.30 -6.18 6.12
N TRP A 198 -5.28 -5.49 6.71
CA TRP A 198 -5.94 -4.34 6.09
C TRP A 198 -5.44 -3.01 6.65
N ILE A 199 -5.00 -2.94 7.91
CA ILE A 199 -4.44 -1.71 8.50
C ILE A 199 -3.08 -1.38 7.86
N PHE A 200 -2.18 -2.37 7.73
CA PHE A 200 -0.84 -2.16 7.20
C PHE A 200 -0.84 -1.50 5.81
N PRO A 201 -1.58 -1.98 4.78
CA PRO A 201 -1.59 -1.32 3.48
C PRO A 201 -2.21 0.09 3.51
N ILE A 202 -3.17 0.38 4.40
CA ILE A 202 -3.68 1.74 4.61
C ILE A 202 -2.56 2.64 5.14
N VAL A 203 -1.92 2.24 6.24
CA VAL A 203 -0.88 3.04 6.90
C VAL A 203 0.31 3.24 5.96
N PHE A 204 0.81 2.17 5.34
CA PHE A 204 1.93 2.26 4.40
C PHE A 204 1.58 3.10 3.16
N GLY A 205 0.38 2.94 2.59
CA GLY A 205 -0.09 3.77 1.49
C GLY A 205 -0.20 5.25 1.88
N TYR A 206 -0.77 5.54 3.04
CA TYR A 206 -0.87 6.91 3.56
C TYR A 206 0.50 7.55 3.76
N TYR A 207 1.40 6.84 4.45
CA TYR A 207 2.77 7.27 4.67
C TYR A 207 3.52 7.51 3.35
N GLY A 208 3.34 6.65 2.35
CA GLY A 208 3.92 6.82 1.02
C GLY A 208 3.45 8.09 0.31
N LEU A 209 2.15 8.41 0.38
CA LEU A 209 1.60 9.65 -0.18
C LEU A 209 2.13 10.90 0.52
N VAL A 210 2.22 10.86 1.85
CA VAL A 210 2.77 11.96 2.66
C VAL A 210 4.25 12.19 2.33
N ALA A 211 5.04 11.12 2.26
CA ALA A 211 6.46 11.19 1.92
C ALA A 211 6.68 11.77 0.50
N GLN A 212 5.85 11.41 -0.48
CA GLN A 212 5.90 12.00 -1.83
C GLN A 212 5.57 13.50 -1.82
N ARG A 213 4.53 13.89 -1.09
CA ARG A 213 4.13 15.31 -0.99
C ARG A 213 5.24 16.15 -0.37
N MET A 214 5.94 15.61 0.63
CA MET A 214 7.09 16.25 1.24
C MET A 214 8.28 16.34 0.30
N GLN A 215 8.56 15.27 -0.46
CA GLN A 215 9.63 15.31 -1.46
C GLN A 215 9.39 16.41 -2.51
N ALA A 216 8.16 16.54 -3.00
CA ALA A 216 7.79 17.58 -3.95
C ALA A 216 8.03 18.97 -3.36
N ARG A 217 7.63 19.21 -2.10
CA ARG A 217 7.86 20.50 -1.43
C ARG A 217 9.32 20.78 -1.11
N LEU A 218 10.12 19.76 -0.79
CA LEU A 218 11.56 19.90 -0.53
C LEU A 218 12.30 20.41 -1.77
N GLN A 219 11.91 19.94 -2.97
CA GLN A 219 12.46 20.46 -4.22
C GLN A 219 12.13 21.93 -4.45
N GLU A 220 11.00 22.42 -3.94
CA GLU A 220 10.57 23.82 -4.09
C GLU A 220 11.22 24.76 -3.05
N THR A 221 11.49 24.29 -1.84
CA THR A 221 11.89 25.15 -0.70
C THR A 221 13.38 25.08 -0.34
N HIS A 222 14.18 24.25 -1.00
CA HIS A 222 15.61 24.05 -0.70
C HIS A 222 15.93 23.67 0.76
N LEU A 223 14.93 23.23 1.54
CA LEU A 223 15.12 22.79 2.92
C LEU A 223 15.91 21.47 2.97
N ASP A 224 16.73 21.29 4.01
CA ASP A 224 17.68 20.18 4.09
C ASP A 224 17.05 18.84 4.48
N THR A 225 15.90 18.85 5.18
CA THR A 225 15.27 17.63 5.73
C THR A 225 13.73 17.61 5.67
N VAL A 226 13.17 16.41 5.51
CA VAL A 226 11.71 16.12 5.51
C VAL A 226 11.06 16.45 6.86
N SER A 227 11.80 16.27 7.96
CA SER A 227 11.32 16.49 9.33
C SER A 227 10.97 17.96 9.60
N ASP A 228 11.73 18.90 9.05
CA ASP A 228 11.53 20.33 9.32
C ASP A 228 10.22 20.83 8.70
N GLN A 229 9.90 20.41 7.47
CA GLN A 229 8.61 20.70 6.85
C GLN A 229 7.44 20.09 7.62
N LEU A 230 7.62 18.90 8.16
CA LEU A 230 6.58 18.19 8.88
C LEU A 230 6.25 18.92 10.19
N LEU A 231 7.28 19.44 10.88
CA LEU A 231 7.10 20.28 12.07
C LEU A 231 6.33 21.56 11.77
N ASP A 232 6.56 22.20 10.62
CA ASP A 232 5.80 23.39 10.23
C ASP A 232 4.33 23.08 9.94
N VAL A 233 4.04 21.96 9.25
CA VAL A 233 2.66 21.49 9.06
C VAL A 233 1.98 21.16 10.39
N ILE A 234 2.71 20.57 11.34
CA ILE A 234 2.18 20.27 12.69
C ILE A 234 1.90 21.58 13.47
N LYS A 235 2.77 22.58 13.36
CA LYS A 235 2.60 23.88 14.03
C LYS A 235 1.36 24.62 13.52
N GLU A 236 1.06 24.55 12.23
CA GLU A 236 -0.12 25.17 11.62
C GLU A 236 -1.46 24.51 12.03
N SER A 237 -1.44 23.30 12.59
CA SER A 237 -2.65 22.62 13.03
C SER A 237 -3.19 23.15 14.38
N HIS A 238 -4.51 23.15 14.53
CA HIS A 238 -5.22 23.49 15.78
C HIS A 238 -4.78 22.57 16.93
N TRP A 239 -4.90 22.99 18.20
CA TRP A 239 -4.25 22.31 19.35
C TRP A 239 -4.57 20.80 19.47
N LEU A 240 -5.84 20.40 19.30
CA LEU A 240 -6.24 18.98 19.26
C LEU A 240 -5.64 18.27 18.05
N GLY A 241 -5.72 18.88 16.87
CA GLY A 241 -5.12 18.36 15.65
C GLY A 241 -3.61 18.20 15.75
N ARG A 242 -2.94 19.07 16.53
CA ARG A 242 -1.50 19.03 16.77
C ARG A 242 -1.08 17.79 17.55
N VAL A 243 -1.80 17.41 18.60
CA VAL A 243 -1.49 16.19 19.38
C VAL A 243 -1.69 14.94 18.52
N PHE A 244 -2.82 14.85 17.80
CA PHE A 244 -3.08 13.73 16.91
C PHE A 244 -2.10 13.67 15.74
N ALA A 245 -1.79 14.80 15.09
CA ALA A 245 -0.81 14.86 14.03
C ALA A 245 0.58 14.47 14.56
N PHE A 246 0.97 14.96 15.73
CA PHE A 246 2.24 14.59 16.33
C PHE A 246 2.32 13.09 16.58
N LEU A 247 1.28 12.48 17.16
CA LEU A 247 1.25 11.04 17.41
C LEU A 247 1.22 10.24 16.10
N LEU A 248 0.44 10.68 15.12
CA LEU A 248 0.32 10.06 13.80
C LEU A 248 1.64 10.11 13.03
N TYR A 249 2.37 11.23 13.09
CA TYR A 249 3.58 11.46 12.30
C TYR A 249 4.89 11.35 13.08
N ALA A 250 4.86 11.09 14.40
CA ALA A 250 6.07 10.88 15.20
C ALA A 250 7.06 9.88 14.57
N PRO A 251 6.61 8.77 13.93
CA PRO A 251 7.53 7.86 13.24
C PRO A 251 8.34 8.52 12.12
N PHE A 252 7.79 9.54 11.43
CA PHE A 252 8.54 10.30 10.42
C PHE A 252 9.68 11.11 11.02
N LEU A 253 9.53 11.60 12.26
CA LEU A 253 10.56 12.40 12.93
C LEU A 253 11.79 11.57 13.30
N LEU A 254 11.63 10.25 13.46
CA LEU A 254 12.72 9.34 13.77
C LEU A 254 13.60 9.01 12.54
N VAL A 255 13.11 9.26 11.33
CA VAL A 255 13.76 8.81 10.09
C VAL A 255 14.41 9.98 9.36
N LYS A 256 15.73 10.13 9.51
CA LYS A 256 16.54 11.14 8.81
C LYS A 256 16.90 10.73 7.36
N SER A 257 15.96 10.20 6.60
CA SER A 257 16.19 9.80 5.21
C SER A 257 15.64 10.83 4.23
N ARG A 258 16.42 11.16 3.18
CA ARG A 258 15.96 11.93 2.02
C ARG A 258 15.12 11.10 1.04
N GLN A 259 15.14 9.78 1.17
CA GLN A 259 14.44 8.88 0.26
C GLN A 259 13.03 8.57 0.78
N PRO A 260 11.95 8.99 0.09
CA PRO A 260 10.59 8.91 0.61
C PRO A 260 10.10 7.48 0.84
N TRP A 261 10.55 6.53 0.01
CA TRP A 261 10.18 5.13 0.17
C TRP A 261 10.77 4.51 1.44
N VAL A 262 11.99 4.92 1.84
CA VAL A 262 12.62 4.50 3.10
C VAL A 262 11.80 5.06 4.26
N THR A 263 11.46 6.34 4.19
CA THR A 263 10.66 7.01 5.23
C THR A 263 9.28 6.38 5.38
N ALA A 264 8.61 6.06 4.27
CA ALA A 264 7.33 5.37 4.27
C ALA A 264 7.43 3.95 4.85
N LEU A 265 8.46 3.19 4.45
CA LEU A 265 8.69 1.83 4.93
C LEU A 265 8.95 1.82 6.45
N VAL A 266 9.91 2.62 6.92
CA VAL A 266 10.27 2.67 8.34
C VAL A 266 9.10 3.21 9.17
N GLY A 267 8.42 4.26 8.70
CA GLY A 267 7.24 4.80 9.38
C GLY A 267 6.12 3.78 9.50
N SER A 268 5.85 3.02 8.44
CA SER A 268 4.85 1.94 8.47
C SER A 268 5.27 0.77 9.36
N LEU A 269 6.57 0.44 9.42
CA LEU A 269 7.09 -0.63 10.26
C LEU A 269 6.96 -0.28 11.73
N ILE A 270 7.24 0.97 12.11
CA ILE A 270 7.04 1.48 13.48
C ILE A 270 5.56 1.34 13.86
N TRP A 271 4.64 1.75 12.98
CA TRP A 271 3.21 1.58 13.22
C TRP A 271 2.78 0.12 13.32
N ALA A 272 3.32 -0.76 12.48
CA ALA A 272 3.03 -2.19 12.52
C ALA A 272 3.46 -2.80 13.87
N ILE A 273 4.67 -2.45 14.36
CA ILE A 273 5.17 -2.88 15.67
C ILE A 273 4.30 -2.31 16.79
N ALA A 274 3.97 -1.01 16.73
CA ALA A 274 3.13 -0.35 17.74
C ALA A 274 1.73 -1.00 17.83
N LEU A 275 1.12 -1.31 16.68
CA LEU A 275 -0.15 -2.01 16.62
C LEU A 275 -0.05 -3.45 17.16
N ALA A 276 0.99 -4.19 16.77
CA ALA A 276 1.21 -5.54 17.27
C ALA A 276 1.38 -5.57 18.81
N LEU A 277 2.16 -4.63 19.35
CA LEU A 277 2.32 -4.47 20.80
C LEU A 277 1.00 -4.05 21.47
N PHE A 278 0.26 -3.11 20.88
CA PHE A 278 -1.05 -2.71 21.39
C PHE A 278 -2.00 -3.90 21.48
N PHE A 279 -2.12 -4.70 20.41
CA PHE A 279 -2.97 -5.89 20.43
C PHE A 279 -2.49 -6.92 21.45
N SER A 280 -1.18 -7.16 21.56
CA SER A 280 -0.62 -8.08 22.56
C SER A 280 -0.87 -7.65 24.00
N VAL A 281 -0.94 -6.34 24.27
CA VAL A 281 -1.14 -5.80 25.63
C VAL A 281 -2.62 -5.73 25.99
N ILE A 282 -3.46 -5.24 25.08
CA ILE A 282 -4.90 -5.09 25.32
C ILE A 282 -5.62 -6.43 25.26
N PHE A 283 -5.15 -7.34 24.42
CA PHE A 283 -5.76 -8.64 24.21
C PHE A 283 -4.73 -9.78 24.41
N PRO A 284 -4.24 -9.97 25.65
CA PRO A 284 -3.15 -10.92 25.93
C PRO A 284 -3.53 -12.39 25.72
N THR A 285 -4.82 -12.69 25.58
CA THR A 285 -5.36 -14.04 25.37
C THR A 285 -5.63 -14.36 23.89
N LEU A 286 -5.31 -13.43 22.97
CA LEU A 286 -5.48 -13.60 21.51
C LEU A 286 -4.22 -14.12 20.81
#